data_AF-A0A151F1K2-F1
#
_entry.id   AF-A0A151F1K2-F1
#
_cell.length_a   1.000
_cell.length_b   1.000
_cell.length_c   1.000
_cell.angle_alpha   90.00
_cell.angle_beta   90.00
_cell.angle_gamma   90.00
#
_symmetry.space_group_name_H-M   'P 1'
#
loop_
_entity.id
_entity.type
_entity.pdbx_description
1 polymer ?
#
loop_
_entity_poly.entity_id
_entity_poly.type
_entity_poly.pdbx_seq_one_letter_code
_entity_poly.pdbx_strand_id
1 'polypeptide(L)'
;MVDWTIIAVGLVFNLIIAAIIGTIILYIAAKIAKIEDATIMKTFIAALIAVILNIVLGLAVLGIAGSAVTGFVIASSLGRFIAWILVIPVIKIVYATTWIKAFIAWIIYIVGSFVISFVIGIALA
;
A
#
# COMPACT_ATOMS: atom_id res chain seq x y z
N MET A 1 -21.22 8.06 -22.36
CA MET A 1 -20.29 9.01 -21.71
C MET A 1 -19.82 8.36 -20.43
N VAL A 2 -18.52 8.41 -20.13
CA VAL A 2 -18.00 7.88 -18.85
C VAL A 2 -18.41 8.84 -17.74
N ASP A 3 -19.12 8.35 -16.73
CA ASP A 3 -19.44 9.15 -15.56
C ASP A 3 -18.22 9.25 -14.65
N TRP A 4 -17.49 10.35 -14.79
CA TRP A 4 -16.32 10.67 -13.99
C TRP A 4 -16.62 10.72 -12.49
N THR A 5 -17.88 10.98 -12.10
CA THR A 5 -18.33 10.99 -10.71
C THR A 5 -18.31 9.57 -10.13
N ILE A 6 -18.83 8.59 -10.87
CA ILE A 6 -18.86 7.18 -10.44
C ILE A 6 -17.43 6.63 -10.34
N ILE A 7 -16.55 6.96 -11.29
CA ILE A 7 -15.14 6.56 -11.25
C ILE A 7 -14.43 7.19 -10.04
N ALA A 8 -14.64 8.48 -9.79
CA ALA A 8 -14.04 9.16 -8.64
C ALA A 8 -14.51 8.58 -7.30
N VAL A 9 -15.81 8.31 -7.15
CA VAL A 9 -16.37 7.68 -5.95
C VAL A 9 -15.81 6.28 -5.74
N GLY A 10 -15.72 5.46 -6.79
CA GLY A 10 -15.12 4.13 -6.71
C GLY A 10 -13.63 4.14 -6.35
N LEU A 11 -12.88 5.13 -6.86
CA LEU A 11 -11.46 5.30 -6.52
C LEU A 11 -11.27 5.71 -5.05
N VAL A 12 -12.05 6.68 -4.58
CA VAL A 12 -12.00 7.16 -3.19
C VAL A 12 -12.40 6.06 -2.21
N PHE A 13 -13.46 5.31 -2.52
CA PHE A 13 -13.91 4.20 -1.67
C PHE A 13 -12.85 3.10 -1.55
N ASN A 14 -12.23 2.69 -2.67
CA ASN A 14 -11.12 1.75 -2.66
C ASN A 14 -9.90 2.26 -1.87
N LEU A 15 -9.58 3.56 -2.01
CA LEU A 15 -8.48 4.19 -1.27
C LEU A 15 -8.73 4.14 0.24
N ILE A 16 -9.95 4.45 0.69
CA ILE A 16 -10.32 4.42 2.11
C ILE A 16 -10.24 2.99 2.66
N ILE A 17 -10.80 2.00 1.95
CA ILE A 17 -10.76 0.60 2.38
C ILE A 17 -9.30 0.11 2.45
N ALA A 18 -8.51 0.38 1.42
CA ALA A 18 -7.10 -0.01 1.38
C ALA A 18 -6.30 0.65 2.51
N ALA A 19 -6.58 1.91 2.82
CA ALA A 19 -5.95 2.61 3.95
C ALA A 19 -6.36 2.00 5.30
N ILE A 20 -7.63 1.63 5.50
CA ILE A 20 -8.10 1.00 6.74
C ILE A 20 -7.47 -0.38 6.93
N ILE A 21 -7.52 -1.24 5.91
CA ILE A 21 -6.92 -2.58 5.96
C ILE A 21 -5.40 -2.46 6.15
N GLY A 22 -4.74 -1.60 5.38
CA GLY A 22 -3.31 -1.33 5.50
C GLY A 22 -2.93 -0.83 6.89
N THR A 23 -3.79 -0.01 7.52
CA THR A 23 -3.58 0.47 8.90
C THR A 23 -3.58 -0.68 9.88
N ILE A 24 -4.54 -1.59 9.81
CA ILE A 24 -4.63 -2.74 10.72
C ILE A 24 -3.37 -3.61 10.60
N ILE A 25 -2.98 -3.93 9.38
CA ILE A 25 -1.81 -4.78 9.11
C ILE A 25 -0.54 -4.11 9.59
N LEU A 26 -0.36 -2.83 9.25
CA LEU A 26 0.85 -2.09 9.59
C LEU A 26 0.94 -1.83 11.09
N TYR A 27 -0.20 -1.72 11.80
CA TYR A 27 -0.24 -1.59 13.25
C TYR A 27 0.27 -2.87 13.91
N ILE A 28 -0.26 -4.03 13.48
CA ILE A 28 0.18 -5.34 13.96
C ILE A 28 1.67 -5.54 13.66
N ALA A 29 2.10 -5.22 12.43
CA ALA A 29 3.50 -5.31 12.02
C ALA A 29 4.41 -4.44 12.90
N ALA A 30 4.01 -3.20 13.18
CA ALA A 30 4.77 -2.28 14.04
C ALA A 30 4.87 -2.78 15.49
N LYS A 31 3.80 -3.40 16.02
CA LYS A 31 3.81 -4.00 17.35
C LYS A 31 4.73 -5.23 17.43
N ILE A 32 4.68 -6.11 16.44
CA ILE A 32 5.56 -7.29 16.38
C ILE A 32 7.03 -6.85 16.22
N ALA A 33 7.29 -5.81 15.42
CA ALA A 33 8.61 -5.23 15.24
C ALA A 33 9.11 -4.39 16.44
N LYS A 34 8.32 -4.31 17.54
CA LYS A 34 8.64 -3.56 18.76
C LYS A 34 8.98 -2.09 18.49
N ILE A 35 8.19 -1.44 17.63
CA ILE A 35 8.22 0.01 17.43
C ILE A 35 7.49 0.65 18.61
N GLU A 36 8.24 1.38 19.44
CA GLU A 36 7.77 1.98 20.69
C GLU A 36 6.65 2.99 20.44
N ASP A 37 6.78 3.78 19.38
CA ASP A 37 5.95 4.95 19.12
C ASP A 37 4.85 4.69 18.06
N ALA A 38 4.42 3.43 17.94
CA ALA A 38 3.40 2.99 17.00
C ALA A 38 1.98 3.32 17.50
N THR A 39 1.49 4.51 17.16
CA THR A 39 0.11 4.94 17.40
C THR A 39 -0.77 4.67 16.18
N ILE A 40 -2.08 4.50 16.40
CA ILE A 40 -3.06 4.29 15.31
C ILE A 40 -2.98 5.42 14.27
N MET A 41 -2.82 6.68 14.72
CA MET A 41 -2.71 7.83 13.83
C MET A 41 -1.46 7.75 12.94
N LYS A 42 -0.28 7.44 13.51
CA LYS A 42 0.96 7.27 12.75
C LYS A 42 0.84 6.12 11.76
N THR A 43 0.23 5.03 12.18
CA THR A 43 -0.01 3.88 11.31
C THR A 43 -0.94 4.22 10.16
N PHE A 44 -2.02 4.95 10.42
CA PHE A 44 -2.95 5.42 9.41
C PHE A 44 -2.25 6.32 8.38
N ILE A 45 -1.43 7.27 8.84
CA ILE A 45 -0.65 8.14 7.97
C ILE A 45 0.31 7.32 7.09
N ALA A 46 1.05 6.37 7.67
CA ALA A 46 1.98 5.53 6.92
C ALA A 46 1.25 4.64 5.90
N ALA A 47 0.11 4.05 6.26
CA ALA A 47 -0.72 3.25 5.36
C ALA A 47 -1.30 4.11 4.22
N LEU A 48 -1.79 5.31 4.54
CA LEU A 48 -2.30 6.26 3.55
C LEU A 48 -1.22 6.66 2.54
N ILE A 49 -0.01 6.99 3.01
CA ILE A 49 1.13 7.29 2.12
C ILE A 49 1.47 6.09 1.25
N ALA A 50 1.50 4.87 1.80
CA ALA A 50 1.76 3.65 1.03
C ALA A 50 0.70 3.39 -0.06
N VAL A 51 -0.57 3.65 0.23
CA VAL A 51 -1.67 3.55 -0.75
C VAL A 51 -1.52 4.63 -1.83
N ILE A 52 -1.25 5.88 -1.44
CA ILE A 52 -1.00 6.97 -2.39
C ILE A 52 0.19 6.66 -3.29
N LEU A 53 1.30 6.15 -2.74
CA LEU A 53 2.47 5.74 -3.52
C LEU A 53 2.12 4.66 -4.55
N ASN A 54 1.33 3.65 -4.16
CA ASN A 54 0.86 2.62 -5.09
C ASN A 54 -0.02 3.20 -6.21
N ILE A 55 -0.90 4.15 -5.89
CA ILE A 55 -1.76 4.80 -6.88
C ILE A 55 -0.92 5.68 -7.79
N VAL A 56 -0.10 6.58 -7.26
CA VAL A 56 0.71 7.52 -8.03
C VAL A 56 1.71 6.78 -8.92
N LEU A 57 2.44 5.79 -8.39
CA LEU A 57 3.38 5.00 -9.18
C LEU A 57 2.66 4.04 -10.14
N GLY A 58 1.49 3.53 -9.76
CA GLY A 58 0.63 2.78 -10.67
C GLY A 58 0.18 3.62 -11.86
N LEU A 59 -0.32 4.84 -11.61
CA LEU A 59 -0.80 5.79 -12.62
C LEU A 59 0.32 6.42 -13.44
N ALA A 60 1.45 6.78 -12.82
CA ALA A 60 2.61 7.34 -13.52
C ALA A 60 3.13 6.37 -14.58
N VAL A 61 3.04 5.07 -14.29
CA VAL A 61 3.42 4.03 -15.24
C VAL A 61 2.36 3.85 -16.35
N LEU A 62 1.08 4.11 -16.09
CA LEU A 62 0.05 4.21 -17.14
C LEU A 62 0.28 5.39 -18.10
N GLY A 63 0.89 6.47 -17.62
CA GLY A 63 1.24 7.63 -18.45
C GLY A 63 2.43 7.40 -19.38
N ILE A 64 3.29 6.42 -19.08
CA ILE A 64 4.53 6.14 -19.83
C ILE A 64 4.36 4.91 -20.75
N ALA A 65 3.53 3.93 -20.35
CA ALA A 65 3.24 2.75 -21.15
C ALA A 65 2.16 3.05 -22.19
N GLY A 66 2.55 3.58 -23.35
CA GLY A 66 1.65 3.73 -24.50
C GLY A 66 0.91 2.42 -24.82
N SER A 67 -0.44 2.52 -24.91
CA SER A 67 -1.54 1.61 -25.32
C SER A 67 -1.37 0.09 -25.57
N ALA A 68 -0.23 -0.55 -25.30
CA ALA A 68 -0.02 -1.97 -25.50
C ALA A 68 -0.39 -2.74 -24.22
N VAL A 69 -1.42 -3.58 -24.33
CA VAL A 69 -1.97 -4.42 -23.25
C VAL A 69 -0.88 -5.28 -22.56
N THR A 70 0.18 -5.65 -23.26
CA THR A 70 1.33 -6.41 -22.72
C THR A 70 2.36 -5.55 -21.99
N GLY A 71 2.54 -4.28 -22.39
CA GLY A 71 3.38 -3.30 -21.67
C GLY A 71 2.72 -2.81 -20.38
N PHE A 72 1.39 -2.74 -20.36
CA PHE A 72 0.58 -2.36 -19.19
C PHE A 72 0.82 -3.27 -17.97
N VAL A 73 0.90 -4.58 -18.17
CA VAL A 73 1.07 -5.55 -17.07
C VAL A 73 2.46 -5.45 -16.44
N ILE A 74 3.51 -5.40 -17.27
CA ILE A 74 4.90 -5.37 -16.81
C ILE A 74 5.20 -4.04 -16.12
N ALA A 75 4.79 -2.93 -16.74
CA ALA A 75 5.06 -1.61 -16.21
C ALA A 75 4.29 -1.40 -14.88
N SER A 76 3.02 -1.83 -14.79
CA SER A 76 2.26 -1.75 -13.53
C SER A 76 2.85 -2.64 -12.41
N SER A 77 3.56 -3.72 -12.74
CA SER A 77 4.21 -4.58 -11.75
C SER A 77 5.49 -3.96 -11.17
N LEU A 78 6.28 -3.27 -12.01
CA LEU A 78 7.48 -2.53 -11.57
C LEU A 78 7.10 -1.32 -10.71
N GLY A 79 6.07 -0.55 -11.10
CA GLY A 79 5.56 0.56 -10.29
C GLY A 79 5.11 0.12 -8.90
N ARG A 80 4.43 -1.03 -8.82
CA ARG A 80 4.04 -1.66 -7.54
C ARG A 80 5.25 -2.14 -6.73
N PHE A 81 6.24 -2.76 -7.37
CA PHE A 81 7.45 -3.20 -6.70
C PHE A 81 8.26 -2.03 -6.10
N ILE A 82 8.41 -0.94 -6.86
CA ILE A 82 9.05 0.28 -6.37
C ILE A 82 8.23 0.89 -5.23
N ALA A 83 6.91 0.98 -5.37
CA ALA A 83 6.02 1.47 -4.31
C ALA A 83 6.20 0.66 -3.01
N TRP A 84 6.34 -0.66 -3.12
CA TRP A 84 6.57 -1.54 -1.98
C TRP A 84 7.90 -1.27 -1.28
N ILE A 85 8.99 -1.06 -2.04
CA ILE A 85 10.29 -0.71 -1.45
C ILE A 85 10.22 0.65 -0.75
N LEU A 86 9.51 1.61 -1.33
CA LEU A 86 9.32 2.95 -0.76
C LEU A 86 8.47 2.96 0.52
N VAL A 87 7.78 1.87 0.87
CA VAL A 87 7.11 1.75 2.18
C VAL A 87 8.13 1.72 3.32
N ILE A 88 9.34 1.18 3.12
CA ILE A 88 10.39 1.12 4.16
C ILE A 88 10.76 2.53 4.69
N PRO A 89 11.17 3.49 3.83
CA PRO A 89 11.48 4.84 4.30
C PRO A 89 10.24 5.54 4.89
N VAL A 90 9.02 5.27 4.40
CA VAL A 90 7.80 5.81 5.00
C VAL A 90 7.63 5.33 6.44
N ILE A 91 7.75 4.02 6.69
CA ILE A 91 7.70 3.45 8.05
C ILE A 91 8.78 4.10 8.93
N LYS A 92 10.01 4.20 8.42
CA LYS A 92 11.12 4.80 9.17
C LYS A 92 10.82 6.25 9.59
N ILE A 93 10.36 7.08 8.65
CA ILE A 93 10.11 8.50 8.88
C ILE A 93 8.90 8.70 9.78
N VAL A 94 7.79 8.02 9.51
CA VAL A 94 6.51 8.21 10.23
C VAL A 94 6.59 7.70 11.67
N TYR A 95 7.27 6.57 11.90
CA TYR A 95 7.46 6.03 13.24
C TYR A 95 8.73 6.54 13.94
N ALA A 96 9.54 7.37 13.29
CA ALA A 96 10.83 7.84 13.82
C ALA A 96 11.68 6.69 14.41
N THR A 97 11.78 5.58 13.68
CA THR A 97 12.39 4.33 14.18
C THR A 97 13.68 3.95 13.46
N THR A 98 14.37 2.92 13.96
CA THR A 98 15.59 2.40 13.33
C THR A 98 15.28 1.67 12.02
N TRP A 99 16.24 1.67 11.09
CA TRP A 99 16.09 0.96 9.82
C TRP A 99 15.80 -0.54 9.99
N ILE A 100 16.38 -1.17 11.01
CA ILE A 100 16.15 -2.60 11.29
C ILE A 100 14.69 -2.83 11.69
N LYS A 101 14.16 -2.06 12.65
CA LYS A 101 12.74 -2.17 13.06
C LYS A 101 11.80 -1.85 11.90
N ALA A 102 12.11 -0.84 11.09
CA ALA A 102 11.32 -0.49 9.90
C ALA A 102 11.32 -1.62 8.86
N PHE A 103 12.46 -2.27 8.63
CA PHE A 103 12.58 -3.39 7.71
C PHE A 103 11.80 -4.63 8.18
N ILE A 104 11.86 -4.95 9.48
CA ILE A 104 11.07 -6.05 10.06
C ILE A 104 9.57 -5.77 9.92
N ALA A 105 9.13 -4.55 10.26
CA ALA A 105 7.74 -4.15 10.09
C ALA A 105 7.30 -4.20 8.62
N TRP A 106 8.16 -3.82 7.69
CA TRP A 106 7.90 -3.92 6.26
C TRP A 106 7.72 -5.36 5.77
N ILE A 107 8.57 -6.30 6.20
CA ILE A 107 8.42 -7.72 5.87
C ILE A 107 7.06 -8.24 6.36
N ILE A 108 6.73 -7.98 7.63
CA ILE A 108 5.47 -8.43 8.23
C ILE A 108 4.28 -7.79 7.53
N TYR A 109 4.39 -6.52 7.16
CA TYR A 109 3.36 -5.80 6.43
C TYR A 109 3.10 -6.43 5.05
N ILE A 110 4.14 -6.78 4.30
CA ILE A 110 4.02 -7.46 3.01
C ILE A 110 3.35 -8.82 3.18
N VAL A 111 3.85 -9.64 4.10
CA VAL A 111 3.32 -11.00 4.32
C VAL A 111 1.87 -10.93 4.79
N GLY A 112 1.55 -10.05 5.73
CA GLY A 112 0.19 -9.84 6.22
C GLY A 112 -0.76 -9.35 5.13
N SER A 113 -0.29 -8.48 4.23
CA SER A 113 -1.06 -8.02 3.08
C SER A 113 -1.40 -9.16 2.12
N PHE A 114 -0.44 -10.04 1.82
CA PHE A 114 -0.70 -11.22 0.99
C PHE A 114 -1.72 -12.17 1.62
N VAL A 115 -1.60 -12.45 2.92
CA VAL A 115 -2.53 -13.34 3.64
C VAL A 115 -3.95 -12.77 3.62
N ILE A 116 -4.13 -11.49 3.91
CA ILE A 116 -5.46 -10.87 3.91
C ILE A 116 -6.05 -10.81 2.50
N SER A 117 -5.26 -10.45 1.48
CA SER A 117 -5.72 -10.50 0.09
C SER A 117 -6.14 -11.91 -0.33
N PHE A 118 -5.43 -12.94 0.12
CA PHE A 118 -5.78 -14.33 -0.16
C PHE A 118 -7.10 -14.74 0.53
N VAL A 119 -7.26 -14.41 1.82
CA VAL A 119 -8.49 -14.71 2.58
C VAL A 119 -9.70 -14.00 1.98
N ILE A 120 -9.57 -12.71 1.64
CA ILE A 120 -10.64 -11.94 0.97
C ILE A 120 -10.94 -12.55 -0.41
N GLY A 121 -9.91 -12.92 -1.16
CA GLY A 121 -10.07 -13.55 -2.48
C GLY A 121 -10.84 -14.86 -2.43
N ILE A 122 -10.60 -15.71 -1.43
CA ILE A 122 -11.36 -16.95 -1.21
C ILE A 122 -12.79 -16.64 -0.75
N ALA A 123 -12.99 -15.70 0.16
CA ALA A 123 -14.32 -15.39 0.69
C ALA A 123 -15.29 -14.81 -0.35
N LEU A 124 -14.75 -14.25 -1.43
CA LEU A 124 -15.51 -13.66 -2.54
C LEU A 124 -15.63 -14.58 -3.76
N ALA A 125 -14.98 -15.75 -3.74
CA ALA A 125 -15.03 -16.76 -4.81
C ALA A 125 -16.14 -17.79 -4.56
#